data_AF-A0A2E7VZC2-F1
#
_entry.id   AF-A0A2E7VZC2-F1
#
_cell.length_a   1.000
_cell.length_b   1.000
_cell.length_c   1.000
_cell.angle_alpha   90.00
_cell.angle_beta   90.00
_cell.angle_gamma   90.00
#
_symmetry.space_group_name_H-M   'P 1'
#
loop_
_entity.id
_entity.type
_entity.pdbx_description
1 polymer ?
#
loop_
_entity_poly.entity_id
_entity_poly.type
_entity_poly.pdbx_seq_one_letter_code
_entity_poly.pdbx_strand_id
1 'polypeptide(L)'
;MTPKKPKKTAATVVAMLSDLHLDEVVDLDEMGGANKYDREIAEIRLKRFVEKVIELSNNYIAGVNIEGLCLLLGGDLVSGDVHEELAQTNEGVSGIDTCVYWSSILASCISGLADHFGKVHVSSVVGNHGRQTRKPRMKGRVRDNLDYLLSTMAATHLSKDKRVTWNIPDTADCLVNVYDTKILLTHGDQIRGGGNGVGGLLAPVIRMIQKKRVNQPFDVMAFGHFHQQIISPEQGVFACGSLKGVDEFSRLMNFPDSEPLQAFAVVTPTRGFTFTAPIFVQDKEKEGW
;
A
#
# COMPACT_ATOMS: atom_id res chain seq x y z
N MET A 1 -18.03 -27.72 -3.38
CA MET A 1 -18.58 -27.00 -4.56
C MET A 1 -17.41 -26.63 -5.45
N THR A 2 -17.36 -27.15 -6.68
CA THR A 2 -16.32 -26.76 -7.64
C THR A 2 -16.49 -25.26 -7.97
N PRO A 3 -15.46 -24.41 -7.86
CA PRO A 3 -15.59 -23.00 -8.21
C PRO A 3 -16.08 -22.88 -9.66
N LYS A 4 -17.12 -22.08 -9.90
CA LYS A 4 -17.54 -21.77 -11.28
C LYS A 4 -16.37 -21.09 -11.98
N LYS A 5 -16.01 -21.58 -13.16
CA LYS A 5 -14.99 -20.95 -13.99
C LYS A 5 -15.40 -19.49 -14.26
N PRO A 6 -14.52 -18.50 -14.05
CA PRO A 6 -14.85 -17.09 -14.26
C PRO A 6 -15.20 -16.84 -15.73
N LYS A 7 -16.09 -15.86 -15.97
CA LYS A 7 -16.47 -15.44 -17.32
C LYS A 7 -15.29 -14.75 -18.01
N LYS A 8 -15.24 -14.77 -19.34
CA LYS A 8 -14.18 -14.07 -20.11
C LYS A 8 -14.16 -12.56 -19.87
N THR A 9 -15.32 -11.97 -19.61
CA THR A 9 -15.46 -10.53 -19.32
C THR A 9 -15.25 -10.21 -17.85
N ALA A 10 -15.04 -11.18 -16.97
CA ALA A 10 -14.81 -10.91 -15.55
C ALA A 10 -13.50 -10.13 -15.37
N ALA A 11 -13.52 -9.18 -14.44
CA ALA A 11 -12.35 -8.44 -14.03
C ALA A 11 -12.41 -8.18 -12.53
N THR A 12 -11.24 -8.07 -11.90
CA THR A 12 -11.12 -7.67 -10.51
C THR A 12 -10.16 -6.49 -10.46
N VAL A 13 -10.58 -5.43 -9.78
CA VAL A 13 -9.68 -4.31 -9.50
C VAL A 13 -8.68 -4.74 -8.45
N VAL A 14 -7.42 -4.38 -8.62
CA VAL A 14 -6.39 -4.47 -7.59
C VAL A 14 -5.92 -3.06 -7.32
N ALA A 15 -6.08 -2.59 -6.08
CA ALA A 15 -5.52 -1.33 -5.64
C ALA A 15 -4.55 -1.59 -4.50
N MET A 16 -3.41 -0.89 -4.50
CA MET A 16 -2.45 -0.96 -3.42
C MET A 16 -2.44 0.36 -2.67
N LEU A 17 -2.50 0.26 -1.34
CA LEU A 17 -2.40 1.37 -0.40
C LEU A 17 -1.19 1.06 0.51
N SER A 18 -0.10 1.81 0.35
CA SER A 18 1.19 1.55 1.00
C SER A 18 1.89 2.84 1.39
N ASP A 19 2.80 2.75 2.35
CA ASP A 19 3.69 3.85 2.76
C ASP A 19 2.87 5.09 3.09
N LEU A 20 1.91 4.91 3.99
CA LEU A 20 1.01 5.97 4.43
C LEU A 20 1.69 6.85 5.46
N HIS A 21 2.58 6.27 6.27
CA HIS A 21 3.31 6.98 7.33
C HIS A 21 2.36 7.82 8.19
N LEU A 22 1.22 7.24 8.57
CA LEU A 22 0.20 7.95 9.34
C LEU A 22 0.80 8.48 10.64
N ASP A 23 0.46 9.72 10.96
CA ASP A 23 1.01 10.59 12.02
C ASP A 23 2.39 11.20 11.78
N GLU A 24 3.06 10.95 10.67
CA GLU A 24 4.25 11.73 10.31
C GLU A 24 3.87 13.18 9.97
N VAL A 25 4.70 14.13 10.40
CA VAL A 25 4.61 15.55 10.04
C VAL A 25 5.75 15.86 9.07
N VAL A 26 5.40 16.42 7.92
CA VAL A 26 6.35 16.97 6.93
C VAL A 26 6.07 18.46 6.81
N ASP A 27 7.04 19.28 7.19
CA ASP A 27 6.88 20.73 7.25
C ASP A 27 7.17 21.38 5.89
N LEU A 28 6.27 22.27 5.45
CA LEU A 28 6.35 22.88 4.12
C LEU A 28 7.60 23.75 3.96
N ASP A 29 7.99 24.49 5.00
CA ASP A 29 9.10 25.43 4.97
C ASP A 29 10.43 24.68 5.03
N GLU A 30 10.55 23.65 5.89
CA GLU A 30 11.71 22.75 5.93
C GLU A 30 11.90 22.00 4.60
N MET A 31 10.80 21.69 3.93
CA MET A 31 10.79 21.10 2.60
C MET A 31 11.01 22.09 1.46
N GLY A 32 11.16 23.38 1.73
CA GLY A 32 11.32 24.41 0.70
C GLY A 32 10.16 24.42 -0.31
N GLY A 33 8.93 24.22 0.16
CA GLY A 33 7.70 24.29 -0.63
C GLY A 33 7.35 23.02 -1.43
N ALA A 34 8.07 21.91 -1.22
CA ALA A 34 7.91 20.73 -2.07
C ALA A 34 6.80 19.77 -1.66
N ASN A 35 6.63 19.59 -0.35
CA ASN A 35 5.60 18.75 0.21
C ASN A 35 5.18 19.28 1.58
N LYS A 36 3.94 18.97 1.94
CA LYS A 36 3.41 19.10 3.28
C LYS A 36 2.62 17.83 3.60
N TYR A 37 2.71 17.36 4.83
CA TYR A 37 1.97 16.20 5.28
C TYR A 37 1.71 16.29 6.79
N ASP A 38 0.49 15.94 7.17
CA ASP A 38 -0.03 15.89 8.52
C ASP A 38 -1.31 15.02 8.49
N ARG A 39 -1.98 14.83 9.63
CA ARG A 39 -3.21 14.04 9.75
C ARG A 39 -4.32 14.56 8.84
N GLU A 40 -4.50 15.87 8.74
CA GLU A 40 -5.55 16.48 7.92
C GLU A 40 -5.31 16.18 6.43
N ILE A 41 -4.08 16.38 5.96
CA ILE A 41 -3.67 16.05 4.59
C ILE A 41 -3.79 14.55 4.35
N ALA A 42 -3.38 13.70 5.29
CA ALA A 42 -3.50 12.26 5.19
C ALA A 42 -4.97 11.81 5.01
N GLU A 43 -5.91 12.39 5.76
CA GLU A 43 -7.34 12.14 5.60
C GLU A 43 -7.86 12.57 4.21
N ILE A 44 -7.46 13.75 3.74
CA ILE A 44 -7.80 14.25 2.38
C ILE A 44 -7.31 13.27 1.32
N ARG A 45 -6.04 12.83 1.41
CA ARG A 45 -5.41 11.93 0.45
C ARG A 45 -6.01 10.53 0.51
N LEU A 46 -6.36 10.00 1.68
CA LEU A 46 -7.07 8.72 1.84
C LEU A 46 -8.47 8.76 1.21
N LYS A 47 -9.22 9.83 1.44
CA LYS A 47 -10.52 10.03 0.79
C LYS A 47 -10.36 10.08 -0.73
N ARG A 48 -9.37 10.82 -1.21
CA ARG A 48 -9.09 10.92 -2.65
C ARG A 48 -8.66 9.59 -3.25
N PHE A 49 -7.91 8.75 -2.52
CA PHE A 49 -7.59 7.39 -2.94
C PHE A 49 -8.86 6.58 -3.21
N VAL A 50 -9.82 6.59 -2.28
CA VAL A 50 -11.11 5.89 -2.45
C VAL A 50 -11.86 6.42 -3.68
N GLU A 51 -12.00 7.74 -3.80
CA GLU A 51 -12.67 8.40 -4.92
C GLU A 51 -12.02 8.02 -6.26
N LYS A 52 -10.68 8.05 -6.34
CA LYS A 52 -9.93 7.77 -7.57
C LYS A 52 -9.94 6.30 -7.95
N VAL A 53 -9.91 5.37 -6.99
CA VAL A 53 -10.09 3.94 -7.30
C VAL A 53 -11.44 3.70 -7.95
N ILE A 54 -12.50 4.33 -7.44
CA ILE A 54 -13.86 4.24 -7.99
C ILE A 54 -13.92 4.93 -9.37
N GLU A 55 -13.34 6.12 -9.51
CA GLU A 55 -13.30 6.87 -10.78
C GLU A 55 -12.59 6.11 -11.88
N LEU A 56 -11.39 5.59 -11.62
CA LEU A 56 -10.62 4.77 -12.57
C LEU A 56 -11.42 3.55 -13.00
N SER A 57 -12.10 2.90 -12.06
CA SER A 57 -12.91 1.71 -12.33
C SER A 57 -14.13 1.98 -13.21
N ASN A 58 -14.79 3.14 -13.06
CA ASN A 58 -16.01 3.47 -13.80
C ASN A 58 -15.74 4.17 -15.13
N ASN A 59 -14.75 5.07 -15.16
CA ASN A 59 -14.63 6.05 -16.24
C ASN A 59 -13.51 5.68 -17.22
N TYR A 60 -12.51 4.91 -16.78
CA TYR A 60 -11.33 4.58 -17.59
C TYR A 60 -11.32 3.12 -18.08
N ILE A 61 -12.23 2.29 -17.56
CA ILE A 61 -12.31 0.86 -17.87
C ILE A 61 -13.67 0.55 -18.48
N ALA A 62 -13.66 -0.10 -19.66
CA ALA A 62 -14.86 -0.53 -20.35
C ALA A 62 -14.70 -1.95 -20.92
N GLY A 63 -15.82 -2.61 -21.24
CA GLY A 63 -15.82 -3.94 -21.87
C GLY A 63 -15.55 -5.12 -20.93
N VAL A 64 -15.43 -4.88 -19.63
CA VAL A 64 -15.33 -5.90 -18.58
C VAL A 64 -16.40 -5.71 -17.51
N ASN A 65 -16.65 -6.77 -16.75
CA ASN A 65 -17.53 -6.79 -15.60
C ASN A 65 -16.67 -6.88 -14.33
N ILE A 66 -16.54 -5.77 -13.61
CA ILE A 66 -15.79 -5.71 -12.35
C ILE A 66 -16.58 -6.47 -11.28
N GLU A 67 -16.02 -7.59 -10.79
CA GLU A 67 -16.68 -8.48 -9.83
C GLU A 67 -16.37 -8.14 -8.36
N GLY A 68 -15.38 -7.27 -8.13
CA GLY A 68 -14.94 -6.82 -6.83
C GLY A 68 -13.58 -6.14 -6.85
N LEU A 69 -13.06 -5.86 -5.66
CA LEU A 69 -11.77 -5.23 -5.41
C LEU A 69 -10.89 -6.13 -4.53
N CYS A 70 -9.62 -6.23 -4.88
CA CYS A 70 -8.56 -6.70 -4.02
C CYS A 70 -7.72 -5.49 -3.56
N LEU A 71 -7.81 -5.15 -2.27
CA LEU A 71 -7.03 -4.08 -1.67
C LEU A 71 -5.77 -4.66 -1.02
N LEU A 72 -4.60 -4.19 -1.44
CA LEU A 72 -3.31 -4.58 -0.89
C LEU A 72 -2.83 -3.48 0.06
N LEU A 73 -2.75 -3.78 1.37
CA LEU A 73 -2.13 -2.91 2.36
C LEU A 73 -0.63 -3.27 2.45
N GLY A 74 0.21 -2.39 1.90
CA GLY A 74 1.62 -2.66 1.59
C GLY A 74 2.61 -2.58 2.74
N GLY A 75 2.15 -2.27 3.96
CA GLY A 75 3.02 -1.96 5.09
C GLY A 75 3.44 -0.49 5.12
N ASP A 76 4.12 -0.11 6.20
CA ASP A 76 4.39 1.28 6.58
C ASP A 76 3.08 2.10 6.58
N LEU A 77 2.06 1.51 7.20
CA LEU A 77 0.77 2.19 7.38
C LEU A 77 0.92 3.30 8.41
N VAL A 78 1.74 3.09 9.45
CA VAL A 78 2.06 4.12 10.44
C VAL A 78 3.49 4.61 10.26
N SER A 79 3.75 5.86 10.67
CA SER A 79 5.10 6.44 10.73
C SER A 79 6.00 5.68 11.72
N GLY A 80 5.44 5.36 12.90
CA GLY A 80 6.16 4.69 13.97
C GLY A 80 7.37 5.48 14.49
N ASP A 81 8.23 4.79 15.24
CA ASP A 81 9.36 5.39 15.97
C ASP A 81 10.71 4.82 15.50
N VAL A 82 10.82 4.58 14.19
CA VAL A 82 12.02 3.99 13.57
C VAL A 82 13.24 4.90 13.68
N HIS A 83 13.01 6.22 13.61
CA HIS A 83 13.99 7.27 13.79
C HIS A 83 13.66 8.05 15.07
N GLU A 84 14.68 8.51 15.79
CA GLU A 84 14.50 9.24 17.05
C GLU A 84 13.71 10.53 16.85
N GLU A 85 13.88 11.18 15.70
CA GLU A 85 13.12 12.38 15.34
C GLU A 85 11.61 12.09 15.21
N LEU A 86 11.22 10.99 14.55
CA LEU A 86 9.80 10.62 14.40
C LEU A 86 9.11 10.38 15.76
N ALA A 87 9.83 9.81 16.72
CA ALA A 87 9.33 9.64 18.09
C ALA A 87 9.06 10.98 18.81
N GLN A 88 9.61 12.09 18.30
CA GLN A 88 9.46 13.44 18.85
C GLN A 88 8.52 14.33 18.02
N THR A 89 8.40 14.06 16.72
CA THR A 89 7.70 14.94 15.76
C THR A 89 6.37 14.40 15.26
N ASN A 90 6.08 13.10 15.43
CA ASN A 90 4.78 12.54 15.05
C ASN A 90 3.62 13.26 15.79
N GLU A 91 2.47 13.42 15.13
CA GLU A 91 1.27 14.00 15.75
C GLU A 91 0.65 13.11 16.83
N GLY A 92 0.78 11.80 16.66
CA GLY A 92 0.33 10.81 17.64
C GLY A 92 1.24 10.78 18.85
N VAL A 93 0.65 10.77 20.04
CA VAL A 93 1.43 10.72 21.31
C VAL A 93 2.23 9.41 21.44
N SER A 94 1.77 8.36 20.75
CA SER A 94 2.49 7.09 20.63
C SER A 94 1.94 6.32 19.43
N GLY A 95 2.66 5.29 18.98
CA GLY A 95 2.13 4.38 17.95
C GLY A 95 0.80 3.69 18.30
N ILE A 96 0.48 3.54 19.60
CA ILE A 96 -0.84 3.05 20.04
C ILE A 96 -1.93 4.10 19.77
N ASP A 97 -1.65 5.36 20.08
CA ASP A 97 -2.54 6.50 19.82
C ASP A 97 -2.84 6.61 18.31
N THR A 98 -1.79 6.51 17.47
CA THR A 98 -1.91 6.41 16.01
C THR A 98 -2.88 5.30 15.60
N CYS A 99 -2.70 4.08 16.12
CA CYS A 99 -3.58 2.96 15.76
C CYS A 99 -5.04 3.20 16.20
N VAL A 100 -5.25 3.79 17.37
CA VAL A 100 -6.59 4.12 17.88
C VAL A 100 -7.29 5.13 16.96
N TYR A 101 -6.63 6.24 16.65
CA TYR A 101 -7.15 7.30 15.78
C TYR A 101 -7.49 6.75 14.38
N TRP A 102 -6.51 6.12 13.73
CA TRP A 102 -6.62 5.76 12.31
C TRP A 102 -7.44 4.50 12.04
N SER A 103 -7.64 3.62 13.02
CA SER A 103 -8.35 2.35 12.80
C SER A 103 -9.75 2.52 12.23
N SER A 104 -10.50 3.51 12.72
CA SER A 104 -11.87 3.78 12.27
C SER A 104 -11.91 4.45 10.90
N ILE A 105 -10.94 5.33 10.61
CA ILE A 105 -10.82 6.03 9.33
C ILE A 105 -10.44 5.04 8.22
N LEU A 106 -9.45 4.17 8.48
CA LEU A 106 -9.06 3.12 7.54
C LEU A 106 -10.23 2.16 7.28
N ALA A 107 -10.97 1.76 8.32
CA ALA A 107 -12.18 0.96 8.17
C ALA A 107 -13.26 1.68 7.34
N SER A 108 -13.45 2.98 7.54
CA SER A 108 -14.38 3.80 6.74
C SER A 108 -13.99 3.84 5.26
N CYS A 109 -12.69 4.01 4.95
CA CYS A 109 -12.19 3.98 3.58
C CYS A 109 -12.48 2.64 2.89
N ILE A 110 -12.22 1.53 3.60
CA ILE A 110 -12.49 0.17 3.10
C ILE A 110 -14.01 -0.06 2.94
N SER A 111 -14.83 0.45 3.85
CA SER A 111 -16.29 0.41 3.73
C SER A 111 -16.78 1.17 2.51
N GLY A 112 -16.25 2.37 2.24
CA GLY A 112 -16.61 3.15 1.05
C GLY A 112 -16.26 2.43 -0.26
N LEU A 113 -15.13 1.72 -0.29
CA LEU A 113 -14.80 0.82 -1.40
C LEU A 113 -15.80 -0.34 -1.50
N ALA A 114 -16.21 -0.94 -0.37
CA ALA A 114 -17.20 -2.01 -0.35
C ALA A 114 -18.61 -1.57 -0.75
N ASP A 115 -18.96 -0.32 -0.51
CA ASP A 115 -20.21 0.30 -0.97
C ASP A 115 -20.26 0.36 -2.51
N HIS A 116 -19.12 0.58 -3.16
CA HIS A 116 -19.05 0.59 -4.62
C HIS A 116 -18.88 -0.81 -5.23
N PHE A 117 -17.89 -1.58 -4.78
CA PHE A 117 -17.51 -2.85 -5.42
C PHE A 117 -18.34 -4.05 -4.95
N GLY A 118 -19.08 -3.93 -3.84
CA GLY A 118 -19.88 -5.00 -3.25
C GLY A 118 -19.10 -6.16 -2.66
N LYS A 119 -17.85 -6.38 -3.08
CA LYS A 119 -16.90 -7.37 -2.54
C LYS A 119 -15.51 -6.76 -2.50
N VAL A 120 -14.92 -6.73 -1.31
CA VAL A 120 -13.55 -6.28 -1.08
C VAL A 120 -12.77 -7.37 -0.34
N HIS A 121 -11.65 -7.79 -0.91
CA HIS A 121 -10.69 -8.64 -0.23
C HIS A 121 -9.47 -7.80 0.14
N VAL A 122 -9.17 -7.70 1.43
CA VAL A 122 -8.05 -6.93 1.97
C VAL A 122 -6.93 -7.89 2.34
N SER A 123 -5.74 -7.69 1.79
CA SER A 123 -4.52 -8.40 2.19
C SER A 123 -3.54 -7.40 2.80
N SER A 124 -2.99 -7.71 3.96
CA SER A 124 -2.11 -6.78 4.68
C SER A 124 -0.79 -7.44 5.05
N VAL A 125 0.31 -6.74 4.78
CA VAL A 125 1.64 -7.05 5.32
C VAL A 125 2.11 -5.92 6.20
N VAL A 126 3.16 -6.16 6.99
CA VAL A 126 3.78 -5.13 7.82
C VAL A 126 5.02 -4.58 7.14
N GLY A 127 5.25 -3.29 7.32
CA GLY A 127 6.48 -2.64 6.93
C GLY A 127 7.49 -2.53 8.07
N ASN A 128 8.55 -1.75 7.84
CA ASN A 128 9.59 -1.53 8.82
C ASN A 128 9.30 -0.38 9.77
N HIS A 129 8.45 0.57 9.43
CA HIS A 129 8.12 1.73 10.27
C HIS A 129 7.31 1.34 11.51
N GLY A 130 6.31 0.47 11.37
CA GLY A 130 5.50 -0.01 12.49
C GLY A 130 6.23 -0.88 13.52
N ARG A 131 7.52 -1.19 13.34
CA ARG A 131 8.26 -2.06 14.27
C ARG A 131 8.47 -1.39 15.64
N GLN A 132 8.48 -2.18 16.70
CA GLN A 132 8.72 -1.71 18.08
C GLN A 132 10.19 -1.85 18.52
N THR A 133 11.11 -2.08 17.58
CA THR A 133 12.52 -2.34 17.87
C THR A 133 13.45 -1.56 16.98
N ARG A 134 14.60 -1.13 17.52
CA ARG A 134 15.58 -0.34 16.75
C ARG A 134 15.99 -0.95 15.41
N LYS A 135 16.16 -2.27 15.33
CA LYS A 135 16.45 -3.00 14.08
C LYS A 135 15.31 -3.96 13.73
N PRO A 136 15.07 -4.25 12.44
CA PRO A 136 14.15 -5.31 12.04
C PRO A 136 14.54 -6.65 12.65
N ARG A 137 13.56 -7.41 13.15
CA ARG A 137 13.75 -8.77 13.67
C ARG A 137 13.22 -9.80 12.67
N MET A 138 13.74 -11.02 12.74
CA MET A 138 13.28 -12.13 11.89
C MET A 138 12.16 -12.94 12.55
N LYS A 139 12.21 -13.11 13.88
CA LYS A 139 11.18 -13.83 14.66
C LYS A 139 10.18 -12.82 15.24
N GLY A 140 8.89 -13.15 15.17
CA GLY A 140 7.82 -12.30 15.73
C GLY A 140 7.69 -10.93 15.05
N ARG A 141 8.19 -10.77 13.81
CA ARG A 141 8.25 -9.47 13.14
C ARG A 141 6.88 -8.85 12.84
N VAL A 142 5.88 -9.69 12.65
CA VAL A 142 4.51 -9.27 12.30
C VAL A 142 3.73 -8.90 13.55
N ARG A 143 3.72 -9.79 14.55
CA ARG A 143 2.90 -9.61 15.76
C ARG A 143 3.36 -8.47 16.66
N ASP A 144 4.65 -8.11 16.61
CA ASP A 144 5.21 -6.96 17.32
C ASP A 144 5.41 -5.79 16.34
N ASN A 145 4.30 -5.38 15.71
CA ASN A 145 4.28 -4.32 14.71
C ASN A 145 2.93 -3.59 14.73
N LEU A 146 2.98 -2.26 14.60
CA LEU A 146 1.81 -1.38 14.61
C LEU A 146 0.97 -1.49 13.34
N ASP A 147 1.55 -1.81 12.17
CA ASP A 147 0.78 -2.06 10.96
C ASP A 147 -0.15 -3.27 11.14
N TYR A 148 0.34 -4.30 11.86
CA TYR A 148 -0.46 -5.46 12.22
C TYR A 148 -1.58 -5.09 13.20
N LEU A 149 -1.28 -4.26 14.21
CA LEU A 149 -2.28 -3.76 15.15
C LEU A 149 -3.37 -2.96 14.41
N LEU A 150 -2.98 -1.97 13.60
CA LEU A 150 -3.90 -1.10 12.85
C LEU A 150 -4.78 -1.89 11.89
N SER A 151 -4.20 -2.79 11.08
CA SER A 151 -4.96 -3.64 10.15
C SER A 151 -5.94 -4.56 10.88
N THR A 152 -5.56 -5.13 12.03
CA THR A 152 -6.43 -5.96 12.86
C THR A 152 -7.57 -5.15 13.51
N MET A 153 -7.29 -3.92 13.95
CA MET A 153 -8.32 -3.02 14.48
C MET A 153 -9.33 -2.62 13.40
N ALA A 154 -8.86 -2.26 12.20
CA ALA A 154 -9.72 -1.98 11.06
C ALA A 154 -10.58 -3.21 10.67
N ALA A 155 -10.00 -4.42 10.68
CA ALA A 155 -10.74 -5.66 10.47
C ALA A 155 -11.81 -5.91 11.54
N THR A 156 -11.52 -5.54 12.78
CA THR A 156 -12.48 -5.65 13.90
C THR A 156 -13.68 -4.73 13.70
N HIS A 157 -13.45 -3.47 13.30
CA HIS A 157 -14.51 -2.51 12.98
C HIS A 157 -15.44 -3.03 11.88
N LEU A 158 -14.90 -3.74 10.89
CA LEU A 158 -15.66 -4.30 9.75
C LEU A 158 -16.09 -5.76 9.94
N SER A 159 -15.96 -6.34 11.14
CA SER A 159 -16.24 -7.76 11.40
C SER A 159 -17.67 -8.20 11.07
N LYS A 160 -18.63 -7.27 11.03
CA LYS A 160 -20.03 -7.53 10.67
C LYS A 160 -20.32 -7.31 9.18
N ASP A 161 -19.45 -6.64 8.44
CA ASP A 161 -19.63 -6.40 7.01
C ASP A 161 -19.14 -7.61 6.19
N LYS A 162 -20.09 -8.41 5.71
CA LYS A 162 -19.81 -9.64 4.94
C LYS A 162 -19.26 -9.37 3.53
N ARG A 163 -19.27 -8.12 3.06
CA ARG A 163 -18.67 -7.72 1.78
C ARG A 163 -17.16 -7.66 1.87
N VAL A 164 -16.62 -7.48 3.08
CA VAL A 164 -15.18 -7.32 3.32
C VAL A 164 -14.61 -8.62 3.90
N THR A 165 -13.53 -9.10 3.30
CA THR A 165 -12.78 -10.26 3.77
C THR A 165 -11.32 -9.90 3.95
N TRP A 166 -10.62 -10.60 4.83
CA TRP A 166 -9.26 -10.23 5.25
C TRP A 166 -8.28 -11.40 5.12
N ASN A 167 -7.04 -11.06 4.78
CA ASN A 167 -5.87 -11.93 4.88
C ASN A 167 -4.72 -11.14 5.54
N ILE A 168 -4.50 -11.38 6.83
CA ILE A 168 -3.45 -10.74 7.63
C ILE A 168 -2.58 -11.88 8.20
N PRO A 169 -1.57 -12.35 7.45
CA PRO A 169 -0.81 -13.52 7.84
C PRO A 169 0.27 -13.18 8.87
N ASP A 170 0.76 -14.20 9.58
CA ASP A 170 1.92 -14.08 10.49
C ASP A 170 3.27 -14.08 9.75
N THR A 171 3.25 -14.20 8.42
CA THR A 171 4.42 -14.17 7.53
C THR A 171 4.72 -12.76 7.03
N ALA A 172 5.99 -12.50 6.69
CA ALA A 172 6.41 -11.22 6.12
C ALA A 172 5.78 -10.92 4.74
N ASP A 173 5.41 -11.98 4.04
CA ASP A 173 4.83 -11.94 2.70
C ASP A 173 3.41 -12.53 2.76
N CYS A 174 2.53 -12.04 1.89
CA CYS A 174 1.17 -12.52 1.73
C CYS A 174 0.94 -12.91 0.27
N LEU A 175 0.65 -14.19 0.00
CA LEU A 175 0.28 -14.63 -1.34
C LEU A 175 -1.22 -14.42 -1.56
N VAL A 176 -1.54 -13.66 -2.60
CA VAL A 176 -2.90 -13.27 -2.97
C VAL A 176 -3.22 -13.81 -4.35
N ASN A 177 -4.36 -14.48 -4.50
CA ASN A 177 -4.78 -15.01 -5.78
C ASN A 177 -5.95 -14.17 -6.33
N VAL A 178 -5.77 -13.64 -7.53
CA VAL A 178 -6.84 -12.99 -8.29
C VAL A 178 -7.02 -13.78 -9.58
N TYR A 179 -8.07 -14.61 -9.63
CA TYR A 179 -8.21 -15.68 -10.60
C TYR A 179 -6.97 -16.61 -10.58
N ASP A 180 -6.34 -16.83 -11.74
CA ASP A 180 -5.13 -17.63 -11.86
C ASP A 180 -3.84 -16.80 -11.65
N THR A 181 -3.94 -15.48 -11.46
CA THR A 181 -2.79 -14.59 -11.19
C THR A 181 -2.43 -14.59 -9.71
N LYS A 182 -1.18 -14.93 -9.42
CA LYS A 182 -0.60 -14.97 -8.08
C LYS A 182 0.21 -13.70 -7.82
N ILE A 183 -0.25 -12.90 -6.87
CA ILE A 183 0.40 -11.69 -6.42
C ILE A 183 1.08 -11.98 -5.08
N LEU A 184 2.40 -11.82 -5.00
CA LEU A 184 3.12 -11.86 -3.73
C LEU A 184 3.20 -10.44 -3.18
N LEU A 185 2.39 -10.13 -2.17
CA LEU A 185 2.46 -8.90 -1.41
C LEU A 185 3.59 -8.98 -0.38
N THR A 186 4.48 -8.00 -0.39
CA THR A 186 5.58 -7.84 0.58
C THR A 186 5.86 -6.36 0.75
N HIS A 187 6.36 -5.91 1.89
CA HIS A 187 6.60 -4.47 2.04
C HIS A 187 7.79 -3.98 1.20
N GLY A 188 8.91 -4.72 1.20
CA GLY A 188 10.08 -4.41 0.36
C GLY A 188 11.35 -4.02 1.12
N ASP A 189 11.27 -3.84 2.44
CA ASP A 189 12.40 -3.53 3.37
C ASP A 189 13.57 -4.54 3.35
N GLN A 190 13.35 -5.69 2.72
CA GLN A 190 14.36 -6.73 2.50
C GLN A 190 15.27 -6.43 1.30
N ILE A 191 14.86 -5.53 0.40
CA ILE A 191 15.60 -5.19 -0.82
C ILE A 191 16.83 -4.35 -0.45
N ARG A 192 18.01 -4.79 -0.91
CA ARG A 192 19.30 -4.13 -0.61
C ARG A 192 19.88 -3.48 -1.87
N GLY A 193 20.34 -2.23 -1.74
CA GLY A 193 21.10 -1.53 -2.78
C GLY A 193 20.26 -0.88 -3.90
N GLY A 194 19.00 -0.50 -3.62
CA GLY A 194 18.10 0.13 -4.60
C GLY A 194 18.03 1.66 -4.60
N GLY A 195 18.22 2.33 -3.46
CA GLY A 195 18.01 3.78 -3.36
C GLY A 195 19.14 4.66 -3.92
N ASN A 196 20.40 4.20 -3.83
CA ASN A 196 21.60 5.04 -4.07
C ASN A 196 22.45 4.60 -5.28
N GLY A 197 21.98 3.61 -6.06
CA GLY A 197 22.75 3.05 -7.16
C GLY A 197 22.46 3.73 -8.50
N VAL A 198 23.49 3.95 -9.33
CA VAL A 198 23.34 4.46 -10.71
C VAL A 198 22.36 3.60 -11.54
N GLY A 199 22.23 2.31 -11.23
CA GLY A 199 21.31 1.38 -11.90
C GLY A 199 19.85 1.44 -11.44
N GLY A 200 19.52 2.32 -10.49
CA GLY A 200 18.17 2.47 -9.96
C GLY A 200 17.63 1.24 -9.21
N LEU A 201 16.32 1.25 -8.95
CA LEU A 201 15.65 0.27 -8.10
C LEU A 201 15.36 -1.08 -8.81
N LEU A 202 15.28 -1.10 -10.13
CA LEU A 202 14.78 -2.27 -10.87
C LEU A 202 15.67 -3.50 -10.70
N ALA A 203 16.99 -3.37 -10.86
CA ALA A 203 17.92 -4.49 -10.72
C ALA A 203 17.84 -5.20 -9.35
N PRO A 204 17.90 -4.50 -8.19
CA PRO A 204 17.76 -5.15 -6.90
C PRO A 204 16.35 -5.72 -6.65
N VAL A 205 15.30 -5.14 -7.23
CA VAL A 205 13.93 -5.70 -7.21
C VAL A 205 13.85 -7.02 -7.97
N ILE A 206 14.33 -7.08 -9.22
CA ILE A 206 14.33 -8.31 -10.02
C ILE A 206 15.11 -9.43 -9.32
N ARG A 207 16.24 -9.10 -8.69
CA ARG A 207 17.00 -10.05 -7.87
C ARG A 207 16.18 -10.58 -6.68
N MET A 208 15.40 -9.72 -6.01
CA MET A 208 14.51 -10.14 -4.93
C MET A 208 13.40 -11.07 -5.45
N ILE A 209 12.77 -10.71 -6.58
CA ILE A 209 11.73 -11.53 -7.23
C ILE A 209 12.25 -12.94 -7.49
N GLN A 210 13.43 -13.05 -8.11
CA GLN A 210 14.05 -14.34 -8.37
C GLN A 210 14.27 -15.15 -7.09
N LYS A 211 14.78 -14.53 -6.02
CA LYS A 211 14.99 -15.19 -4.72
C LYS A 211 13.70 -15.65 -4.07
N LYS A 212 12.64 -14.83 -4.09
CA LYS A 212 11.35 -15.20 -3.50
C LYS A 212 10.67 -16.31 -4.30
N ARG A 213 10.79 -16.32 -5.63
CA ARG A 213 10.25 -17.38 -6.50
C ARG A 213 10.86 -18.76 -6.25
N VAL A 214 12.08 -18.83 -5.71
CA VAL A 214 12.68 -20.11 -5.27
C VAL A 214 11.86 -20.75 -4.14
N ASN A 215 11.30 -19.94 -3.23
CA ASN A 215 10.59 -20.41 -2.05
C ASN A 215 9.07 -20.52 -2.28
N GLN A 216 8.52 -19.61 -3.08
CA GLN A 216 7.08 -19.50 -3.31
C GLN A 216 6.84 -19.04 -4.76
N PRO A 217 6.20 -19.85 -5.63
CA PRO A 217 5.87 -19.41 -6.98
C PRO A 217 4.81 -18.31 -6.98
N PHE A 218 5.06 -17.23 -7.73
CA PHE A 218 4.14 -16.12 -7.98
C PHE A 218 4.43 -15.45 -9.33
N ASP A 219 3.44 -14.74 -9.87
CA ASP A 219 3.53 -14.04 -11.16
C ASP A 219 4.05 -12.62 -10.97
N VAL A 220 3.46 -11.86 -10.04
CA VAL A 220 3.81 -10.46 -9.78
C VAL A 220 4.12 -10.25 -8.30
N MET A 221 5.17 -9.50 -7.98
CA MET A 221 5.47 -9.04 -6.62
C MET A 221 4.93 -7.62 -6.45
N ALA A 222 4.03 -7.44 -5.48
CA ALA A 222 3.50 -6.14 -5.09
C ALA A 222 4.22 -5.65 -3.83
N PHE A 223 4.74 -4.41 -3.85
CA PHE A 223 5.53 -3.87 -2.73
C PHE A 223 5.57 -2.33 -2.70
N GLY A 224 6.02 -1.77 -1.57
CA GLY A 224 6.15 -0.33 -1.33
C GLY A 224 7.58 0.04 -0.97
N HIS A 225 7.79 0.68 0.18
CA HIS A 225 9.07 1.00 0.84
C HIS A 225 9.93 2.09 0.18
N PHE A 226 9.99 2.11 -1.15
CA PHE A 226 10.88 3.02 -1.89
C PHE A 226 10.21 4.31 -2.34
N HIS A 227 8.90 4.45 -2.08
CA HIS A 227 8.08 5.60 -2.48
C HIS A 227 8.20 5.92 -3.99
N GLN A 228 8.49 4.91 -4.81
CA GLN A 228 8.66 5.04 -6.26
C GLN A 228 7.81 3.98 -6.94
N GLN A 229 6.86 4.45 -7.75
CA GLN A 229 6.02 3.55 -8.52
C GLN A 229 6.79 2.99 -9.72
N ILE A 230 6.78 1.66 -9.80
CA ILE A 230 7.28 0.90 -10.94
C ILE A 230 6.23 -0.16 -11.25
N ILE A 231 5.49 0.04 -12.34
CA ILE A 231 4.47 -0.91 -12.78
C ILE A 231 4.96 -1.57 -14.06
N SER A 232 5.46 -2.79 -13.91
CA SER A 232 5.92 -3.64 -15.02
C SER A 232 5.55 -5.10 -14.70
N PRO A 233 4.24 -5.44 -14.78
CA PRO A 233 3.76 -6.78 -14.44
C PRO A 233 4.41 -7.89 -15.30
N GLU A 234 4.79 -7.58 -16.54
CA GLU A 234 5.53 -8.47 -17.43
C GLU A 234 6.93 -8.83 -16.91
N GLN A 235 7.54 -7.95 -16.10
CA GLN A 235 8.77 -8.24 -15.35
C GLN A 235 8.49 -8.78 -13.94
N GLY A 236 7.21 -8.94 -13.57
CA GLY A 236 6.76 -9.39 -12.26
C GLY A 236 6.77 -8.29 -11.20
N VAL A 237 6.67 -7.01 -11.58
CA VAL A 237 6.83 -5.86 -10.68
C VAL A 237 5.53 -5.03 -10.61
N PHE A 238 5.01 -4.82 -9.40
CA PHE A 238 3.91 -3.89 -9.12
C PHE A 238 4.25 -3.07 -7.86
N ALA A 239 5.13 -2.09 -8.01
CA ALA A 239 5.60 -1.26 -6.91
C ALA A 239 4.71 -0.03 -6.71
N CYS A 240 4.32 0.25 -5.47
CA CYS A 240 3.52 1.40 -5.08
C CYS A 240 4.39 2.63 -4.80
N GLY A 241 3.79 3.82 -4.95
CA GLY A 241 4.33 5.05 -4.38
C GLY A 241 3.99 5.15 -2.89
N SER A 242 3.95 6.38 -2.37
CA SER A 242 3.55 6.68 -0.99
C SER A 242 2.39 7.66 -0.93
N LEU A 243 1.62 7.62 0.17
CA LEU A 243 0.56 8.60 0.43
C LEU A 243 1.16 9.90 0.99
N LYS A 244 2.26 9.77 1.75
CA LYS A 244 3.02 10.88 2.32
C LYS A 244 3.66 11.76 1.25
N GLY A 245 4.23 11.16 0.21
CA GLY A 245 5.12 11.85 -0.74
C GLY A 245 6.55 11.92 -0.22
N VAL A 246 7.26 12.97 -0.66
CA VAL A 246 8.65 13.25 -0.32
C VAL A 246 8.78 13.90 1.07
N ASP A 247 9.86 13.62 1.78
CA ASP A 247 10.16 14.12 3.13
C ASP A 247 11.60 14.65 3.23
N GLU A 248 11.96 15.16 4.40
CA GLU A 248 13.26 15.76 4.69
C GLU A 248 14.38 14.72 4.52
N PHE A 249 14.16 13.51 5.04
CA PHE A 249 15.11 12.40 4.95
C PHE A 249 15.44 12.05 3.50
N SER A 250 14.43 11.83 2.67
CA SER A 250 14.59 11.40 1.29
C SER A 250 15.32 12.44 0.45
N ARG A 251 15.06 13.73 0.68
CA ARG A 251 15.79 14.81 0.01
C ARG A 251 17.22 14.96 0.49
N LEU A 252 17.47 14.88 1.80
CA LEU A 252 18.84 14.89 2.33
C LEU A 252 19.66 13.70 1.81
N MET A 253 19.00 12.56 1.57
CA MET A 253 19.58 11.39 0.93
C MET A 253 19.68 11.49 -0.61
N ASN A 254 19.20 12.58 -1.21
CA ASN A 254 19.17 12.83 -2.66
C ASN A 254 18.40 11.79 -3.45
N PHE A 255 17.33 11.22 -2.87
CA PHE A 255 16.40 10.41 -3.64
C PHE A 255 15.55 11.30 -4.57
N PRO A 256 15.13 10.77 -5.73
CA PRO A 256 14.19 11.48 -6.59
C PRO A 256 12.88 11.75 -5.86
N ASP A 257 12.40 12.99 -5.94
CA ASP A 257 11.06 13.34 -5.48
C ASP A 257 10.02 12.48 -6.21
N SER A 258 9.01 12.03 -5.46
CA SER A 258 7.84 11.38 -6.02
C SER A 258 6.59 12.10 -5.52
N GLU A 259 5.67 12.37 -6.45
CA GLU A 259 4.35 12.90 -6.12
C GLU A 259 3.59 11.87 -5.27
N PRO A 260 2.80 12.30 -4.26
CA PRO A 260 1.91 11.41 -3.52
C PRO A 260 0.98 10.62 -4.46
N LEU A 261 1.21 9.31 -4.55
CA LEU A 261 0.47 8.42 -5.42
C LEU A 261 0.44 6.98 -4.93
N GLN A 262 -0.55 6.24 -5.39
CA GLN A 262 -0.77 4.82 -5.11
C GLN A 262 -0.90 4.02 -6.41
N ALA A 263 -1.02 2.69 -6.34
CA ALA A 263 -1.03 1.84 -7.53
C ALA A 263 -2.41 1.21 -7.80
N PHE A 264 -2.83 1.25 -9.05
CA PHE A 264 -4.07 0.65 -9.56
C PHE A 264 -3.77 -0.37 -10.65
N ALA A 265 -4.54 -1.45 -10.67
CA ALA A 265 -4.56 -2.41 -11.75
C ALA A 265 -5.95 -3.03 -11.96
N VAL A 266 -6.18 -3.54 -13.16
CA VAL A 266 -7.28 -4.44 -13.48
C VAL A 266 -6.70 -5.79 -13.86
N VAL A 267 -7.14 -6.83 -13.15
CA VAL A 267 -6.74 -8.21 -13.41
C VAL A 267 -7.90 -8.96 -14.06
N THR A 268 -7.63 -9.62 -15.18
CA THR A 268 -8.60 -10.47 -15.88
C THR A 268 -8.19 -11.94 -15.80
N PRO A 269 -9.14 -12.90 -15.85
CA PRO A 269 -8.81 -14.32 -15.75
C PRO A 269 -7.87 -14.85 -16.85
N THR A 270 -7.83 -14.20 -18.01
CA THR A 270 -7.09 -14.70 -19.19
C THR A 270 -5.74 -14.04 -19.40
N ARG A 271 -5.56 -12.79 -18.95
CA ARG A 271 -4.34 -12.01 -19.17
C ARG A 271 -3.64 -11.60 -17.88
N GLY A 272 -4.25 -11.82 -16.72
CA GLY A 272 -3.76 -11.25 -15.47
C GLY A 272 -3.85 -9.73 -15.52
N PHE A 273 -2.79 -9.03 -15.13
CA PHE A 273 -2.71 -7.57 -15.21
C PHE A 273 -2.93 -7.09 -16.66
N THR A 274 -4.04 -6.41 -16.89
CA THR A 274 -4.49 -5.99 -18.24
C THR A 274 -4.52 -4.47 -18.39
N PHE A 275 -4.73 -3.75 -17.29
CA PHE A 275 -4.63 -2.30 -17.23
C PHE A 275 -3.95 -1.93 -15.92
N THR A 276 -3.13 -0.88 -15.94
CA THR A 276 -2.49 -0.35 -14.74
C THR A 276 -2.44 1.18 -14.82
N ALA A 277 -2.54 1.84 -13.68
CA ALA A 277 -2.47 3.29 -13.59
C ALA A 277 -1.93 3.75 -12.23
N PRO A 278 -1.29 4.94 -12.17
CA PRO A 278 -1.13 5.65 -10.91
C PRO A 278 -2.48 6.12 -10.37
N ILE A 279 -2.60 6.17 -9.04
CA ILE A 279 -3.67 6.86 -8.31
C ILE A 279 -3.03 8.09 -7.68
N PHE A 280 -3.13 9.25 -8.34
CA PHE A 280 -2.62 10.50 -7.77
C PHE A 280 -3.53 10.94 -6.63
N VAL A 281 -2.95 11.05 -5.42
CA VAL A 281 -3.71 11.37 -4.21
C VAL A 281 -3.50 12.81 -3.75
N GLN A 282 -2.52 13.54 -4.29
CA GLN A 282 -2.32 14.94 -3.97
C GLN A 282 -3.42 15.83 -4.57
N ASP A 283 -3.85 16.82 -3.80
CA ASP A 283 -4.73 17.91 -4.24
C ASP A 283 -4.35 19.20 -3.49
N LYS A 284 -3.36 19.94 -4.00
CA LYS A 284 -2.81 21.13 -3.33
C LYS A 284 -3.87 22.17 -2.97
N GLU A 285 -4.89 22.35 -3.82
CA GLU A 285 -5.99 23.28 -3.55
C GLU A 285 -6.79 22.85 -2.31
N LYS A 286 -7.11 21.57 -2.19
CA LYS A 286 -7.83 21.03 -1.01
C LYS A 286 -6.94 20.90 0.22
N GLU A 287 -5.64 20.63 0.03
CA GLU A 287 -4.66 20.51 1.10
C GLU A 287 -4.22 21.88 1.66
N GLY A 288 -4.51 22.97 0.95
CA GLY A 288 -4.34 24.33 1.43
C GLY A 288 -2.88 24.81 1.48
N TRP A 289 -2.03 24.34 0.56
CA TRP A 289 -0.62 24.74 0.46
C TRP A 289 -0.10 24.79 -0.99
#